data_AF-A0A4U7EYL1-F1
#
_entry.id   AF-A0A4U7EYL1-F1
#
_cell.length_a   1.000
_cell.length_b   1.000
_cell.length_c   1.000
_cell.angle_alpha   90.00
_cell.angle_beta   90.00
_cell.angle_gamma   90.00
#
_symmetry.space_group_name_H-M   'P 1'
#
loop_
_entity.id
_entity.type
_entity.pdbx_description
1 polymer ?
#
loop_
_entity_poly.entity_id
_entity_poly.type
_entity_poly.pdbx_seq_one_letter_code
_entity_poly.pdbx_strand_id
1 'polypeptide(L)'
;MTDDLDVPVLDNHLHLDPRHGRGIEAVEEFARLGGTHLLVVNKPSWLLGVEPDEPADFRPVFEETIDVVERATDALPGRAWPVLGVHPG
;
A
#
# COMPACT_ATOMS: atom_id res chain seq x y z
N MET A 1 16.29 -4.95 19.67
CA MET A 1 15.94 -3.58 20.06
C MET A 1 16.31 -2.73 18.87
N THR A 2 15.34 -2.25 18.10
CA THR A 2 15.59 -1.23 17.09
C THR A 2 15.91 0.06 17.86
N ASP A 3 17.04 0.68 17.58
CA ASP A 3 17.31 2.02 18.10
C ASP A 3 16.19 2.94 17.62
N ASP A 4 15.59 3.68 18.56
CA ASP A 4 14.60 4.70 18.22
C ASP A 4 15.35 5.83 17.51
N LEU A 5 15.16 5.93 16.19
CA LEU A 5 15.93 6.84 15.33
C LEU A 5 15.54 8.31 15.57
N ASP A 6 14.47 8.56 16.32
CA ASP A 6 13.86 9.89 16.58
C ASP A 6 13.60 10.69 15.29
N VAL A 7 13.42 9.97 14.17
CA VAL A 7 13.08 10.52 12.85
C VAL A 7 12.08 9.60 12.14
N PRO A 8 11.20 10.15 11.28
CA PRO A 8 10.30 9.33 10.48
C PRO A 8 11.03 8.40 9.52
N VAL A 9 10.65 7.12 9.50
CA VAL A 9 11.05 6.13 8.49
C VAL A 9 9.93 5.93 7.48
N LEU A 10 10.22 6.26 6.22
CA LEU A 10 9.31 6.13 5.09
C LEU A 10 9.79 5.03 4.14
N ASP A 11 8.92 4.08 3.83
CA ASP A 11 9.05 3.30 2.60
C ASP A 11 8.32 4.06 1.49
N ASN A 12 9.10 4.49 0.49
CA ASN A 12 8.63 5.41 -0.54
C ASN A 12 7.93 4.71 -1.72
N HIS A 13 8.00 3.38 -1.81
CA HIS A 13 7.42 2.66 -2.93
C HIS A 13 7.27 1.17 -2.62
N LEU A 14 6.05 0.78 -2.26
CA LEU A 14 5.70 -0.62 -2.10
C LEU A 14 4.30 -0.92 -2.62
N HIS A 15 4.01 -2.21 -2.75
CA HIS A 15 2.67 -2.71 -3.05
C HIS A 15 2.16 -3.55 -1.87
N LEU A 16 0.93 -3.27 -1.43
CA LEU A 16 0.21 -4.14 -0.50
C LEU A 16 -0.80 -4.96 -1.28
N ASP A 17 -0.66 -6.29 -1.21
CA ASP A 17 -1.62 -7.22 -1.78
C ASP A 17 -2.42 -7.88 -0.65
N PRO A 18 -3.68 -7.48 -0.40
CA PRO A 18 -4.53 -8.11 0.60
C PRO A 18 -5.12 -9.46 0.15
N ARG A 19 -5.05 -9.81 -1.13
CA ARG A 19 -5.63 -11.05 -1.68
C ARG A 19 -4.64 -12.21 -1.69
N HIS A 20 -3.37 -11.93 -2.02
CA HIS A 20 -2.33 -12.94 -2.23
C HIS A 20 -1.08 -12.74 -1.38
N GLY A 21 -0.95 -11.58 -0.73
CA GLY A 21 0.18 -11.24 0.13
C GLY A 21 -0.17 -11.29 1.61
N ARG A 22 0.78 -10.83 2.43
CA ARG A 22 0.59 -10.67 3.89
C ARG A 22 -0.29 -9.47 4.26
N GLY A 23 -0.57 -8.58 3.30
CA GLY A 23 -1.41 -7.40 3.52
C GLY A 23 -0.99 -6.58 4.75
N ILE A 24 -1.93 -6.36 5.66
CA ILE A 24 -1.73 -5.54 6.86
C ILE A 24 -0.74 -6.16 7.85
N GLU A 25 -0.58 -7.49 7.88
CA GLU A 25 0.40 -8.15 8.75
C GLU A 25 1.83 -7.67 8.45
N ALA A 26 2.14 -7.40 7.18
CA ALA A 26 3.42 -6.84 6.77
C ALA A 26 3.59 -5.38 7.24
N VAL A 27 2.51 -4.60 7.28
CA VAL A 27 2.51 -3.22 7.79
C VAL A 27 2.79 -3.21 9.28
N GLU A 28 2.14 -4.09 10.05
CA GLU A 28 2.39 -4.21 11.49
C GLU A 28 3.82 -4.66 11.79
N GLU A 29 4.39 -5.55 10.98
CA GLU A 29 5.79 -5.94 11.13
C GLU A 29 6.74 -4.79 10.81
N PHE A 30 6.47 -4.05 9.72
CA PHE A 30 7.21 -2.84 9.40
C PHE A 30 7.18 -1.82 10.55
N ALA A 31 6.00 -1.59 11.14
CA ALA A 31 5.84 -0.74 12.32
C ALA A 31 6.65 -1.24 13.53
N ARG A 32 6.61 -2.55 13.81
CA ARG A 32 7.41 -3.17 14.90
C ARG A 32 8.92 -3.01 14.71
N LEU A 33 9.38 -2.84 13.47
CA LEU A 33 10.79 -2.64 13.12
C LEU A 33 11.19 -1.15 13.01
N GLY A 34 10.31 -0.22 13.42
CA GLY A 34 10.59 1.22 13.43
C GLY A 34 10.09 1.96 12.19
N GLY A 35 9.35 1.29 11.30
CA GLY A 35 8.67 1.91 10.17
C GLY A 35 7.53 2.81 10.61
N THR A 36 7.33 3.93 9.90
CA THR A 36 6.33 4.93 10.33
C THR A 36 5.38 5.39 9.22
N HIS A 37 5.87 5.48 7.98
CA HIS A 37 5.11 6.02 6.86
C HIS A 37 5.25 5.15 5.63
N LEU A 38 4.21 5.13 4.79
CA LEU A 38 4.18 4.33 3.56
C LEU A 38 3.63 5.13 2.37
N LEU A 39 4.24 4.98 1.20
CA LEU A 39 3.61 5.28 -0.09
C LEU A 39 3.25 3.97 -0.79
N VAL A 40 1.95 3.66 -0.84
CA VAL A 40 1.44 2.40 -1.39
C VAL A 40 0.99 2.63 -2.82
N VAL A 41 1.71 2.02 -3.75
CA VAL A 41 1.41 2.10 -5.18
C VAL A 41 0.38 1.02 -5.51
N ASN A 42 -0.67 1.36 -6.25
CA ASN A 42 -1.64 0.34 -6.70
C ASN A 42 -0.92 -0.75 -7.50
N LYS A 43 -1.40 -1.99 -7.45
CA LYS A 43 -0.88 -3.04 -8.32
C LYS A 43 -1.34 -2.81 -9.77
N PRO A 44 -0.63 -3.39 -10.75
CA PRO A 44 -1.16 -3.55 -12.10
C PRO A 44 -2.54 -4.22 -12.10
N SER A 45 -3.44 -3.74 -12.96
CA SER A 45 -4.85 -4.15 -13.01
C SER A 45 -5.02 -5.66 -13.24
N TRP A 46 -4.20 -6.25 -14.12
CA TRP A 46 -4.24 -7.68 -14.43
C TRP A 46 -3.87 -8.57 -13.24
N LEU A 47 -3.08 -8.08 -12.28
CA LEU A 47 -2.79 -8.81 -11.04
C LEU A 47 -3.95 -8.78 -10.03
N LEU A 48 -4.98 -7.96 -10.29
CA LEU A 48 -6.23 -7.91 -9.52
C LEU A 48 -7.42 -8.48 -10.32
N GLY A 49 -7.16 -9.09 -11.48
CA GLY A 49 -8.18 -9.69 -12.35
C GLY A 49 -8.97 -8.68 -13.17
N VAL A 50 -8.40 -7.50 -13.41
CA VAL A 50 -9.02 -6.44 -14.21
C VAL A 50 -8.28 -6.27 -15.52
N GLU A 51 -8.96 -6.55 -16.63
CA GLU A 51 -8.54 -6.24 -17.99
C GLU A 51 -9.34 -5.01 -18.46
N PRO A 52 -8.74 -3.80 -18.44
CA PRO A 52 -9.47 -2.56 -18.68
C PRO A 52 -9.58 -2.26 -20.18
N ASP A 53 -10.80 -1.98 -20.65
CA ASP A 53 -11.11 -1.51 -21.99
C ASP A 53 -11.39 0.01 -22.01
N GLU A 54 -11.88 0.55 -20.88
CA GLU A 54 -12.17 1.98 -20.69
C GLU A 54 -11.65 2.53 -19.35
N PRO A 55 -11.49 3.86 -19.20
CA PRO A 55 -10.93 4.44 -17.97
C PRO A 55 -11.67 4.06 -16.69
N ALA A 56 -12.98 3.79 -16.77
CA ALA A 56 -13.81 3.42 -15.62
C ALA A 56 -13.41 2.06 -15.02
N ASP A 57 -12.83 1.16 -15.83
CA ASP A 57 -12.42 -0.18 -15.40
C ASP A 57 -11.29 -0.15 -14.37
N PHE A 58 -10.51 0.94 -14.30
CA PHE A 58 -9.46 1.10 -13.29
C PHE A 58 -10.00 1.50 -11.91
N ARG A 59 -11.25 1.97 -11.81
CA ARG A 59 -11.83 2.39 -10.54
C ARG A 59 -11.72 1.32 -9.44
N PRO A 60 -12.13 0.05 -9.63
CA PRO A 60 -11.98 -0.98 -8.60
C PRO A 60 -10.53 -1.22 -8.16
N VAL A 61 -9.56 -1.09 -9.07
CA VAL A 61 -8.12 -1.22 -8.75
C VAL A 61 -7.67 -0.11 -7.79
N PHE A 62 -8.16 1.11 -8.02
CA PHE A 62 -7.85 2.27 -7.19
C PHE A 62 -8.57 2.22 -5.84
N GLU A 63 -9.85 1.85 -5.82
CA GLU A 63 -10.63 1.69 -4.60
C GLU A 63 -10.00 0.64 -3.67
N GLU A 64 -9.59 -0.51 -4.20
CA GLU A 64 -8.91 -1.52 -3.38
C GLU A 64 -7.59 -1.02 -2.78
N THR A 65 -6.86 -0.16 -3.51
CA THR A 65 -5.64 0.48 -3.01
C THR A 65 -5.95 1.50 -1.92
N ILE A 66 -7.02 2.27 -2.06
CA ILE A 66 -7.47 3.21 -1.03
C ILE A 66 -7.85 2.45 0.25
N ASP A 67 -8.66 1.39 0.13
CA ASP A 67 -9.12 0.58 1.26
C ASP A 67 -7.96 -0.10 2.03
N VAL A 68 -6.92 -0.54 1.32
CA VAL A 68 -5.74 -1.13 2.00
C VAL A 68 -4.88 -0.05 2.66
N VAL A 69 -4.81 1.16 2.10
CA VAL A 69 -4.06 2.28 2.67
C VAL A 69 -4.72 2.84 3.91
N GLU A 70 -6.05 2.91 3.96
CA GLU A 70 -6.78 3.31 5.17
C GLU A 70 -6.46 2.36 6.33
N ARG A 71 -6.56 1.04 6.09
CA ARG A 71 -6.20 0.02 7.08
C ARG A 71 -4.72 0.06 7.46
N ALA A 72 -3.83 0.32 6.51
CA ALA A 72 -2.40 0.47 6.80
C ALA A 72 -2.13 1.70 7.67
N THR A 73 -2.85 2.80 7.46
CA THR A 73 -2.74 4.01 8.29
C THR A 73 -3.12 3.72 9.73
N ASP A 74 -4.18 2.95 9.97
CA ASP A 74 -4.58 2.56 11.33
C ASP A 74 -3.54 1.68 12.06
N ALA A 75 -2.71 0.94 11.31
CA ALA A 75 -1.67 0.07 11.85
C ALA A 75 -0.31 0.77 12.05
N LEU A 76 -0.12 1.95 11.47
CA LEU A 76 1.15 2.69 11.53
C LEU A 76 1.14 3.72 12.66
N PRO A 77 2.29 3.97 13.31
CA PRO A 77 2.45 5.13 14.19
C PRO A 77 2.29 6.47 13.43
N GLY A 78 2.61 6.48 12.13
CA GLY A 78 2.49 7.63 11.24
C GLY A 78 1.29 7.52 10.30
N ARG A 79 1.55 7.53 8.99
CA ARG A 79 0.48 7.54 7.97
C ARG A 79 0.91 6.84 6.68
N ALA A 80 -0.05 6.23 5.99
CA ALA A 80 0.12 5.75 4.62
C ALA A 80 -0.62 6.64 3.62
N TRP A 81 -0.16 6.68 2.36
CA TRP A 81 -0.84 7.36 1.26
C TRP A 81 -0.93 6.46 0.02
N PRO A 82 -2.05 6.52 -0.72
CA PRO A 82 -2.16 5.81 -1.98
C PRO A 82 -1.48 6.60 -3.10
N VAL A 83 -0.74 5.90 -3.94
CA VAL A 83 -0.21 6.41 -5.21
C VAL A 83 -0.93 5.68 -6.32
N LEU A 84 -1.82 6.39 -7.01
CA LEU A 84 -2.76 5.82 -7.98
C LEU A 84 -2.33 6.18 -9.40
N GLY A 85 -2.21 5.17 -10.26
CA GLY A 85 -1.88 5.35 -11.66
C GLY A 85 -2.10 4.08 -12.49
N VAL A 86 -2.19 4.27 -13.79
CA VAL A 86 -2.23 3.18 -14.76
C VAL A 86 -0.80 2.67 -14.96
N HIS A 87 -0.59 1.36 -14.76
CA HIS A 87 0.68 0.72 -15.03
C HIS A 87 0.92 0.61 -16.54
N PRO A 88 2.17 0.76 -17.01
CA PRO A 88 2.50 0.46 -18.39
C PRO A 88 2.29 -1.04 -18.66
N GLY A 89 1.72 -1.36 -19.81
CA GLY A 89 1.54 -2.74 -20.30
C GLY A 89 2.82 -3.34 -20.87
#